data_AF-A0A9P0G980-F1
#
_entry.id   AF-A0A9P0G980-F1
#
_cell.length_a   1.000
_cell.length_b   1.000
_cell.length_c   1.000
_cell.angle_alpha   90.00
_cell.angle_beta   90.00
_cell.angle_gamma   90.00
#
_symmetry.space_group_name_H-M   'P 1'
#
loop_
_entity.id
_entity.type
_entity.pdbx_description
1 polymer ?
#
loop_
_entity_poly.entity_id
_entity_poly.type
_entity_poly.pdbx_seq_one_letter_code
_entity_poly.pdbx_strand_id
1 'polypeptide(L)'
;MQYLNSLSSNDEQNAYLAGLMSLVPVQRRRNRQEEGNAMFHDNYFMYKVRNKGGDKAEEVNVCFKNFQSIHGISKGKVEYLQKNFKVTGTTGKDKHGEHSSSHGD
;
A
#
# COMPACT_ATOMS: atom_id res chain seq x y z
N MET A 1 14.25 -11.06 10.82
CA MET A 1 12.83 -10.66 10.93
C MET A 1 12.20 -10.67 9.55
N GLN A 2 11.41 -11.70 9.20
CA GLN A 2 10.61 -11.68 7.97
C GLN A 2 9.25 -12.34 8.25
N TYR A 3 8.47 -11.75 9.15
CA TYR A 3 7.09 -12.19 9.42
C TYR A 3 6.26 -12.27 8.12
N LEU A 4 6.55 -11.42 7.14
CA LEU A 4 5.96 -11.48 5.81
C LEU A 4 6.14 -12.86 5.14
N ASN A 5 7.33 -13.46 5.27
CA ASN A 5 7.64 -14.76 4.66
C ASN A 5 7.04 -15.94 5.42
N SER A 6 6.50 -15.70 6.63
CA SER A 6 5.72 -16.71 7.37
C SER A 6 4.24 -16.73 7.00
N LEU A 7 3.78 -15.78 6.16
CA LEU A 7 2.40 -15.75 5.68
C LEU A 7 2.24 -16.67 4.48
N SER A 8 1.16 -17.44 4.48
CA SER A 8 0.97 -18.60 3.60
C SER A 8 0.51 -18.22 2.19
N SER A 9 -0.15 -17.07 2.04
CA SER A 9 -0.69 -16.60 0.76
C SER A 9 -0.24 -15.17 0.41
N ASN A 10 -0.24 -14.88 -0.89
CA ASN A 10 -0.01 -13.51 -1.38
C ASN A 10 -1.08 -12.53 -0.86
N ASP A 11 -2.30 -13.00 -0.65
CA ASP A 11 -3.38 -12.21 -0.07
C ASP A 11 -3.09 -11.81 1.38
N GLU A 12 -2.64 -12.75 2.21
CA GLU A 12 -2.24 -12.46 3.59
C GLU A 12 -1.07 -11.48 3.64
N GLN A 13 -0.09 -11.65 2.74
CA GLN A 13 1.03 -10.73 2.61
C GLN A 13 0.58 -9.33 2.19
N ASN A 14 -0.33 -9.23 1.21
CA ASN A 14 -0.89 -7.96 0.76
C ASN A 14 -1.65 -7.27 1.91
N ALA A 15 -2.56 -7.99 2.56
CA ALA A 15 -3.36 -7.49 3.68
C ALA A 15 -2.48 -6.98 4.83
N TYR A 16 -1.43 -7.72 5.17
CA TYR A 16 -0.44 -7.30 6.16
C TYR A 16 0.26 -6.00 5.75
N LEU A 17 0.81 -5.93 4.53
CA LEU A 17 1.55 -4.76 4.05
C LEU A 17 0.66 -3.51 3.96
N ALA A 18 -0.59 -3.67 3.54
CA ALA A 18 -1.53 -2.57 3.46
C ALA A 18 -2.02 -2.09 4.82
N GLY A 19 -2.10 -2.98 5.83
CA GLY A 19 -2.31 -2.58 7.22
C GLY A 19 -1.20 -1.68 7.78
N LEU A 20 -0.03 -1.66 7.13
CA LEU A 20 1.10 -0.79 7.44
C LEU A 20 1.17 0.45 6.55
N MET A 21 0.23 0.63 5.63
CA MET A 21 0.13 1.79 4.76
C MET A 21 -1.05 2.67 5.19
N SER A 22 -0.93 3.97 4.98
CA SER A 22 -2.03 4.90 5.22
C SER A 22 -2.06 5.96 4.13
N LEU A 23 -3.26 6.22 3.59
CA LEU A 23 -3.48 7.30 2.64
C LEU A 23 -3.77 8.59 3.41
N VAL A 24 -3.00 9.63 3.17
CA VAL A 24 -3.17 10.93 3.81
C VAL A 24 -3.51 11.97 2.75
N PRO A 25 -4.62 12.70 2.90
CA PRO A 25 -4.95 13.79 1.99
C PRO A 25 -3.95 14.92 2.15
N VAL A 26 -3.47 15.47 1.03
CA VAL A 26 -2.59 16.63 1.05
C VAL A 26 -3.42 17.83 1.48
N GLN A 27 -3.20 18.35 2.70
CA GLN A 27 -3.76 19.64 3.11
C GLN A 27 -3.17 20.74 2.25
N ARG A 28 -3.95 21.24 1.29
CA ARG A 28 -3.52 22.29 0.38
C ARG A 28 -3.53 23.64 1.09
N ARG A 29 -2.45 24.40 0.95
CA ARG A 29 -2.53 25.87 1.05
C ARG A 29 -3.42 26.38 -0.08
N ARG A 30 -4.21 27.42 0.16
CA ARG A 30 -5.13 28.01 -0.84
C ARG A 30 -4.39 28.26 -2.16
N ASN A 31 -4.71 27.49 -3.20
CA ASN A 31 -4.05 27.64 -4.50
C ASN A 31 -4.55 28.93 -5.17
N ARG A 32 -3.66 29.65 -5.83
CA ARG A 32 -3.98 30.91 -6.54
C ARG A 32 -4.25 30.68 -8.04
N GLN A 33 -4.07 29.47 -8.54
CA GLN A 33 -4.28 29.12 -9.95
C GLN A 33 -5.65 28.49 -10.19
N GLU A 34 -6.19 28.71 -11.39
CA GLU A 34 -7.46 28.14 -11.85
C GLU A 34 -7.42 26.60 -11.90
N GLU A 35 -8.55 25.97 -11.56
CA GLU A 35 -8.68 24.52 -11.31
C GLU A 35 -8.20 23.63 -12.46
N GLY A 36 -8.24 24.11 -13.71
CA GLY A 36 -7.90 23.33 -14.91
C GLY A 36 -6.41 23.08 -15.14
N ASN A 37 -5.51 23.84 -14.51
CA ASN A 37 -4.05 23.76 -14.77
C ASN A 37 -3.25 23.11 -13.63
N ALA A 38 -3.88 22.82 -12.50
CA ALA A 38 -3.19 22.27 -11.37
C ALA A 38 -3.17 20.73 -11.47
N MET A 39 -1.98 20.16 -11.74
CA MET A 39 -1.76 18.72 -11.60
C MET A 39 -1.82 18.34 -10.13
N PHE A 40 -3.03 18.04 -9.66
CA PHE A 40 -3.29 17.82 -8.26
C PHE A 40 -2.80 16.43 -7.82
N HIS A 41 -1.78 16.39 -6.97
CA HIS A 41 -1.53 15.25 -6.10
C HIS A 41 -2.40 15.39 -4.85
N ASP A 42 -3.56 14.74 -4.85
CA ASP A 42 -4.57 14.87 -3.79
C ASP A 42 -4.20 14.16 -2.51
N ASN A 43 -3.35 13.14 -2.60
CA ASN A 43 -3.02 12.26 -1.50
C ASN A 43 -1.56 11.80 -1.57
N TYR A 44 -0.98 11.53 -0.41
CA TYR A 44 0.29 10.83 -0.28
C TYR A 44 0.14 9.58 0.61
N PHE A 45 1.10 8.66 0.52
CA PHE A 45 1.13 7.46 1.34
C PHE A 45 2.14 7.60 2.48
N MET A 46 1.71 7.24 3.69
CA MET A 46 2.59 6.96 4.82
C MET A 46 2.82 5.46 4.93
N TYR A 47 4.03 5.08 5.33
CA TYR A 47 4.43 3.69 5.55
C TYR A 47 4.87 3.52 6.99
N LYS A 48 4.53 2.38 7.57
CA LYS A 48 4.87 2.05 8.95
C LYS A 48 5.54 0.69 9.03
N VAL A 49 6.26 0.47 10.11
CA VAL A 49 6.78 -0.85 10.48
C VAL A 49 6.38 -1.12 11.92
N ARG A 50 5.92 -2.35 12.19
CA ARG A 50 5.61 -2.82 13.54
C ARG A 50 6.85 -3.40 14.18
N ASN A 51 7.30 -2.81 15.29
CA ASN A 51 8.34 -3.39 16.13
C ASN A 51 7.69 -4.21 17.26
N LYS A 52 8.13 -5.47 17.42
CA LYS A 52 7.68 -6.38 18.49
C LYS A 52 8.78 -6.57 19.55
N GLY A 53 9.48 -5.50 19.90
CA GLY A 53 10.68 -5.53 20.75
C GLY A 53 10.45 -5.23 22.24
N GLY A 54 9.21 -5.04 22.70
CA GLY A 54 8.89 -4.73 24.10
C GLY A 54 7.47 -5.18 24.48
N ASP A 55 6.97 -4.71 25.64
CA ASP A 55 5.64 -5.07 26.17
C ASP A 55 4.46 -4.63 25.29
N LYS A 56 4.69 -3.77 24.30
CA LYS A 56 3.68 -3.24 23.39
C LYS A 56 4.18 -3.26 21.95
N ALA A 57 3.24 -3.52 21.02
CA ALA A 57 3.51 -3.36 19.60
C ALA A 57 3.50 -1.87 19.25
N GLU A 58 4.64 -1.38 18.76
CA GLU A 58 4.79 0.02 18.33
C GLU A 58 4.88 0.10 16.81
N GLU A 59 4.19 1.09 16.24
CA GLU A 59 4.27 1.40 14.81
C GLU A 59 5.14 2.65 14.59
N VAL A 60 6.19 2.50 13.78
CA VAL A 60 7.11 3.59 13.46
C VAL A 60 6.95 3.98 11.99
N ASN A 61 6.83 5.27 11.71
CA ASN A 61 6.79 5.80 10.34
C ASN A 61 8.15 5.62 9.66
N VAL A 62 8.13 5.16 8.41
CA VAL A 62 9.32 4.94 7.60
C VAL A 62 9.14 5.51 6.20
N CYS A 63 10.25 5.79 5.51
CA CYS A 63 10.21 6.15 4.11
C CYS A 63 9.96 4.91 3.22
N PHE A 64 9.55 5.15 1.98
CA PHE A 64 9.28 4.11 0.98
C PHE A 64 10.43 3.11 0.85
N LYS A 65 11.67 3.59 0.69
CA LYS A 65 12.85 2.73 0.51
C LYS A 65 13.10 1.84 1.74
N ASN A 66 12.91 2.39 2.93
CA ASN A 66 13.10 1.63 4.16
C ASN A 66 12.01 0.58 4.33
N PHE A 67 10.76 0.90 3.98
CA PHE A 67 9.66 -0.06 3.95
C PHE A 67 9.97 -1.24 3.02
N GLN A 68 10.47 -0.96 1.81
CA GLN A 68 10.90 -2.02 0.87
C GLN A 68 12.02 -2.89 1.45
N SER A 69 13.05 -2.26 2.01
CA SER A 69 14.22 -2.97 2.53
C SER A 69 13.88 -3.86 3.73
N ILE A 70 13.03 -3.38 4.63
CA ILE A 70 12.64 -4.12 5.85
C ILE A 70 11.78 -5.33 5.48
N HIS A 71 10.85 -5.15 4.55
CA HIS A 71 9.93 -6.21 4.13
C HIS A 71 10.47 -7.09 2.99
N GLY A 72 11.59 -6.71 2.37
CA GLY A 72 12.18 -7.47 1.25
C GLY A 72 11.31 -7.45 -0.02
N ILE A 73 10.56 -6.38 -0.25
CA ILE A 73 9.59 -6.29 -1.35
C ILE A 73 10.03 -5.36 -2.48
N SER A 74 9.64 -5.73 -3.70
CA SER A 74 9.94 -4.93 -4.89
C SER A 74 9.11 -3.64 -4.93
N LYS A 75 9.59 -2.66 -5.70
CA LYS A 75 8.88 -1.40 -5.94
C LYS A 75 7.49 -1.66 -6.54
N GLY A 76 7.40 -2.57 -7.50
CA GLY A 76 6.15 -2.91 -8.18
C GLY A 76 5.08 -3.46 -7.24
N LYS A 77 5.47 -4.25 -6.22
CA LYS A 77 4.54 -4.75 -5.20
C LYS A 77 3.92 -3.60 -4.40
N VAL A 78 4.71 -2.60 -4.01
CA VAL A 78 4.20 -1.43 -3.27
C VAL A 78 3.30 -0.57 -4.16
N GLU A 79 3.67 -0.33 -5.42
CA GLU A 79 2.83 0.42 -6.37
C GLU A 79 1.50 -0.29 -6.66
N TYR A 80 1.50 -1.62 -6.75
CA TYR A 80 0.27 -2.41 -6.85
C TYR A 80 -0.63 -2.19 -5.64
N LEU A 81 -0.07 -2.27 -4.43
CA LEU A 81 -0.82 -2.03 -3.19
C LEU A 81 -1.38 -0.61 -3.15
N GLN A 82 -0.60 0.41 -3.50
CA GLN A 82 -1.07 1.80 -3.58
C GLN A 82 -2.26 1.97 -4.54
N LYS A 83 -2.20 1.35 -5.72
CA LYS A 83 -3.28 1.40 -6.71
C LYS A 83 -4.56 0.79 -6.16
N ASN A 84 -4.47 -0.41 -5.58
CA ASN A 84 -5.63 -1.08 -4.98
C ASN A 84 -6.21 -0.29 -3.79
N PHE A 85 -5.34 0.30 -2.97
CA PHE A 85 -5.73 1.09 -1.81
C PHE A 85 -6.52 2.35 -2.20
N LYS A 86 -6.14 3.02 -3.30
CA LYS A 86 -6.88 4.18 -3.83
C LYS A 86 -8.28 3.81 -4.33
N VAL A 87 -8.45 2.61 -4.89
CA VAL A 87 -9.72 2.17 -5.49
C VAL A 87 -10.67 1.60 -4.43
N THR A 88 -10.16 0.86 -3.45
CA THR A 88 -10.99 0.05 -2.54
C THR A 88 -10.87 0.43 -1.06
N GLY A 89 -9.97 1.35 -0.70
CA GLY A 89 -9.68 1.71 0.71
C GLY A 89 -9.07 0.57 1.53
N THR A 90 -8.85 -0.58 0.92
CA THR A 90 -8.33 -1.82 1.51
C THR A 90 -7.44 -2.52 0.48
N THR A 91 -6.83 -3.65 0.84
CA THR A 91 -6.30 -4.56 -0.17
C THR A 91 -7.43 -5.35 -0.76
N GLY A 92 -7.82 -5.00 -1.99
CA GLY A 92 -8.59 -5.91 -2.83
C GLY A 92 -7.94 -7.30 -2.86
N LYS A 93 -8.78 -8.35 -2.92
CA LYS A 93 -8.34 -9.74 -3.12
C LYS A 93 -7.50 -9.85 -4.39
N ASP A 94 -6.46 -10.67 -4.36
CA ASP A 94 -5.68 -11.01 -5.54
C ASP A 94 -6.59 -11.55 -6.65
N LYS A 95 -6.38 -11.06 -7.86
CA LYS A 95 -7.10 -11.47 -9.08
C LYS A 95 -6.21 -12.24 -10.05
N HIS A 96 -4.97 -12.54 -9.67
CA HIS A 96 -4.11 -13.38 -10.50
C HIS A 96 -4.76 -14.75 -10.71
N GLY A 97 -4.98 -15.12 -11.97
CA GLY A 97 -5.63 -16.37 -12.37
C GLY A 97 -7.10 -16.25 -12.77
N GLU A 98 -7.75 -15.08 -12.58
CA GLU A 98 -9.09 -14.83 -13.14
C GLU A 98 -8.99 -14.48 -14.64
N HIS A 99 -8.70 -15.48 -15.48
CA HIS A 99 -9.02 -15.39 -16.89
C HIS A 99 -10.47 -15.85 -17.08
N SER A 100 -11.34 -14.97 -17.58
CA SER A 100 -12.67 -15.39 -18.01
C SER A 100 -12.54 -16.38 -19.16
N SER A 101 -12.75 -17.67 -18.91
CA SER A 101 -12.94 -18.67 -19.95
C SER A 101 -14.33 -18.48 -20.56
N SER A 102 -14.46 -17.50 -21.45
CA SER A 102 -15.61 -17.40 -22.35
C SER A 102 -15.16 -17.73 -23.77
N HIS A 103 -14.95 -19.02 -24.05
CA HIS A 103 -15.11 -19.52 -25.41
C HIS A 103 -16.56 -19.97 -25.52
N GLY A 104 -17.36 -19.17 -26.22
CA GLY A 104 -18.72 -19.54 -26.60
C GLY A 104 -18.68 -20.65 -27.65
N ASP A 105 -19.65 -21.55 -27.54
CA ASP A 105 -19.98 -22.64 -28.46
C ASP A 105 -20.16 -22.20 -29.93
#